data_AF-A0A2I0P1T7-F1
#
_entry.id   AF-A0A2I0P1T7-F1
#
_cell.length_a   1.000
_cell.length_b   1.000
_cell.length_c   1.000
_cell.angle_alpha   90.00
_cell.angle_beta   90.00
_cell.angle_gamma   90.00
#
_symmetry.space_group_name_H-M   'P 1'
#
loop_
_entity.id
_entity.type
_entity.pdbx_description
1 polymer ?
#
loop_
_entity_poly.entity_id
_entity_poly.type
_entity_poly.pdbx_seq_one_letter_code
_entity_poly.pdbx_strand_id
1 'polypeptide(L)'
;MHIINKAVTLIESMLEDCGISDNPVVFEQEQEVVRCPFEQGALLRVTFGGRSAGIASYDPIRTTTKPSFMFGASLNKPALRSAAAGIINVLTGFLCTSRKLHACNPECHTQCRTELASLIAGKKIWCCGQMDPIRDQFSATLVEKAKDADLILVTSDGMVSSEGDLIPETPGEGIFFIGPSTAGVATLTHGCHFCPYGRTNL
;
A
#
# COMPACT_ATOMS: atom_id res chain seq x y z
N MET A 1 -7.44 12.46 10.59
CA MET A 1 -6.93 12.71 9.23
C MET A 1 -6.71 11.35 8.57
N HIS A 2 -6.93 11.22 7.26
CA HIS A 2 -6.78 9.94 6.55
C HIS A 2 -5.30 9.47 6.58
N ILE A 3 -5.04 8.15 6.69
CA ILE A 3 -3.69 7.60 6.87
C ILE A 3 -2.70 8.03 5.76
N ILE A 4 -3.17 8.11 4.52
CA ILE A 4 -2.36 8.60 3.39
C ILE A 4 -1.97 10.09 3.58
N ASN A 5 -2.86 10.95 4.08
CA ASN A 5 -2.49 12.34 4.38
C ASN A 5 -1.42 12.43 5.48
N LYS A 6 -1.48 11.54 6.48
CA LYS A 6 -0.41 11.41 7.47
C LYS A 6 0.91 11.01 6.81
N ALA A 7 0.91 10.00 5.96
CA ALA A 7 2.10 9.56 5.23
C ALA A 7 2.65 10.64 4.29
N VAL A 8 1.79 11.43 3.63
CA VAL A 8 2.19 12.61 2.83
C VAL A 8 2.93 13.62 3.70
N THR A 9 2.40 13.95 4.88
CA THR A 9 3.05 14.91 5.79
C THR A 9 4.43 14.42 6.22
N LEU A 10 4.57 13.12 6.47
CA LEU A 10 5.84 12.52 6.89
C LEU A 10 6.86 12.51 5.75
N ILE A 11 6.48 12.10 4.54
CA ILE A 11 7.40 12.12 3.40
C ILE A 11 7.76 13.55 2.97
N GLU A 12 6.84 14.51 3.08
CA GLU A 12 7.11 15.93 2.82
C GLU A 12 8.25 16.44 3.71
N SER A 13 8.17 16.16 5.02
CA SER A 13 9.25 16.53 5.96
C SER A 13 10.57 15.83 5.65
N MET A 14 10.55 14.59 5.15
CA MET A 14 11.78 13.90 4.72
C MET A 14 12.38 14.47 3.43
N LEU A 15 11.56 15.12 2.60
CA LEU A 15 11.98 15.72 1.33
C LEU A 15 12.34 17.20 1.46
N GLU A 16 12.12 17.80 2.63
CA GLU A 16 12.57 19.15 2.95
C GLU A 16 14.06 19.27 2.62
N ASP A 17 14.42 20.35 1.92
CA ASP A 17 15.77 20.66 1.44
C ASP A 17 16.44 19.66 0.47
N CYS A 18 15.76 18.59 0.06
CA CYS A 18 16.33 17.62 -0.89
C CYS A 18 16.35 18.13 -2.34
N GLY A 19 15.53 19.14 -2.67
CA GLY A 19 15.43 19.70 -4.03
C GLY A 19 14.80 18.75 -5.07
N ILE A 20 14.16 17.67 -4.63
CA ILE A 20 13.60 16.63 -5.53
C ILE A 20 12.07 16.66 -5.62
N SER A 21 11.41 17.54 -4.86
CA SER A 21 9.95 17.61 -4.75
C SER A 21 9.23 17.99 -6.05
N ASP A 22 9.94 18.60 -6.99
CA ASP A 22 9.41 18.97 -8.31
C ASP A 22 9.90 18.05 -9.44
N ASN A 23 10.68 17.01 -9.12
CA ASN A 23 11.13 16.06 -10.13
C ASN A 23 9.95 15.19 -10.62
N PRO A 24 9.97 14.78 -11.91
CA PRO A 24 8.86 14.06 -12.51
C PRO A 24 8.67 12.67 -11.88
N VAL A 25 7.43 12.36 -11.54
CA VAL A 25 6.94 11.02 -11.23
C VAL A 25 6.05 10.56 -12.36
N VAL A 26 6.37 9.41 -12.95
CA VAL A 26 5.63 8.86 -14.10
C VAL A 26 4.79 7.67 -13.66
N PHE A 27 3.50 7.70 -13.98
CA PHE A 27 2.55 6.62 -13.78
C PHE A 27 2.24 5.93 -15.12
N GLU A 28 2.58 4.65 -15.20
CA GLU A 28 2.36 3.82 -16.38
C GLU A 28 1.58 2.56 -15.98
N GLN A 29 0.69 2.07 -16.85
CA GLN A 29 0.00 0.81 -16.59
C GLN A 29 0.89 -0.36 -17.00
N GLU A 30 1.02 -1.35 -16.11
CA GLU A 30 1.67 -2.60 -16.44
C GLU A 30 0.64 -3.69 -16.78
N GLN A 31 0.88 -4.39 -17.88
CA GLN A 31 -0.01 -5.44 -18.38
C GLN A 31 0.56 -6.85 -18.17
N GLU A 32 1.89 -7.01 -18.21
CA GLU A 32 2.56 -8.32 -18.25
C GLU A 32 3.45 -8.60 -17.04
N VAL A 33 3.07 -8.08 -15.87
CA VAL A 33 3.86 -8.25 -14.64
C VAL A 33 3.17 -9.14 -13.64
N VAL A 34 3.99 -9.80 -12.83
CA VAL A 34 3.54 -10.63 -11.71
C VAL A 34 2.78 -9.77 -10.71
N ARG A 35 1.60 -10.24 -10.31
CA ARG A 35 0.72 -9.57 -9.34
C ARG A 35 0.88 -10.16 -7.95
N CYS A 36 0.73 -9.30 -6.95
CA CYS A 36 0.57 -9.75 -5.57
C CYS A 36 -0.74 -10.55 -5.46
N PRO A 37 -0.77 -11.73 -4.81
CA PRO A 37 -1.99 -12.55 -4.72
C PRO A 37 -3.09 -11.93 -3.86
N PHE A 38 -2.78 -10.86 -3.11
CA PHE A 38 -3.73 -10.17 -2.22
C PHE A 38 -4.24 -8.84 -2.78
N GLU A 39 -3.60 -8.30 -3.81
CA GLU A 39 -3.96 -6.99 -4.37
C GLU A 39 -4.88 -7.16 -5.58
N GLN A 40 -5.86 -6.27 -5.71
CA GLN A 40 -6.81 -6.24 -6.82
C GLN A 40 -6.80 -4.89 -7.55
N GLY A 41 -7.36 -4.88 -8.76
CA GLY A 41 -7.40 -3.71 -9.65
C GLY A 41 -6.31 -3.73 -10.72
N ALA A 42 -6.21 -2.65 -11.49
CA ALA A 42 -5.13 -2.44 -12.44
C ALA A 42 -3.82 -2.14 -11.70
N LEU A 43 -2.71 -2.74 -12.16
CA LEU A 43 -1.40 -2.48 -11.59
C LEU A 43 -0.73 -1.35 -12.39
N LEU A 44 -0.32 -0.32 -11.67
CA LEU A 44 0.48 0.77 -12.21
C LEU A 44 1.92 0.65 -11.72
N ARG A 45 2.86 0.93 -12.60
CA ARG A 45 4.25 1.24 -12.26
C ARG A 45 4.38 2.75 -12.07
N VAL A 46 4.98 3.12 -10.95
CA VAL A 46 5.31 4.50 -10.59
C VAL A 46 6.82 4.63 -10.61
N THR A 47 7.37 5.55 -11.39
CA THR A 47 8.82 5.71 -11.57
C THR A 47 9.28 7.09 -11.14
N PHE A 48 10.40 7.15 -10.40
CA PHE A 48 11.04 8.38 -9.94
C PHE A 48 12.53 8.15 -9.68
N GLY A 49 13.39 9.03 -10.20
CA GLY A 49 14.83 9.01 -9.88
C GLY A 49 15.53 7.66 -10.16
N GLY A 50 15.10 6.93 -11.20
CA GLY A 50 15.63 5.60 -11.53
C GLY A 50 15.12 4.45 -10.66
N ARG A 51 14.20 4.72 -9.72
CA ARG A 51 13.45 3.70 -8.96
C ARG A 51 12.04 3.54 -9.52
N SER A 52 11.49 2.36 -9.32
CA SER A 52 10.08 2.07 -9.60
C SER A 52 9.41 1.43 -8.38
N ALA A 53 8.09 1.54 -8.32
CA ALA A 53 7.24 0.84 -7.37
C ALA A 53 5.88 0.50 -8.01
N GLY A 54 5.24 -0.55 -7.51
CA GLY A 54 3.89 -0.93 -7.91
C GLY A 54 2.82 -0.24 -7.06
N ILE A 55 1.68 0.06 -7.68
CA ILE A 55 0.44 0.41 -6.98
C ILE A 55 -0.75 -0.25 -7.70
N ALA A 56 -1.52 -1.04 -6.97
CA ALA A 56 -2.77 -1.63 -7.44
C ALA A 56 -3.95 -0.67 -7.17
N SER A 57 -4.78 -0.44 -8.18
CA SER A 57 -5.91 0.51 -8.12
C SER A 57 -7.07 0.12 -9.03
N TYR A 58 -8.30 0.31 -8.59
CA TYR A 58 -9.49 0.21 -9.45
C TYR A 58 -9.71 1.46 -10.31
N ASP A 59 -9.12 2.59 -9.94
CA ASP A 59 -9.17 3.87 -10.66
C ASP A 59 -7.77 4.26 -11.17
N PRO A 60 -7.20 3.52 -12.13
CA PRO A 60 -5.84 3.76 -12.59
C PRO A 60 -5.72 5.11 -13.32
N ILE A 61 -4.76 5.94 -12.89
CA ILE A 61 -4.41 7.19 -13.56
C ILE A 61 -3.08 6.98 -14.30
N ARG A 62 -3.04 7.30 -15.60
CA ARG A 62 -1.81 7.38 -16.39
C ARG A 62 -1.43 8.84 -16.59
N THR A 63 -0.33 9.26 -15.99
CA THR A 63 0.07 10.67 -16.01
C THR A 63 1.53 10.85 -15.62
N THR A 64 2.07 12.04 -15.90
CA THR A 64 3.32 12.52 -15.31
C THR A 64 2.97 13.64 -14.35
N THR A 65 3.44 13.53 -13.11
CA THR A 65 3.21 14.50 -12.03
C THR A 65 4.52 14.73 -11.27
N LYS A 66 4.44 15.25 -10.04
CA LYS A 66 5.57 15.53 -9.16
C LYS A 66 5.18 15.33 -7.69
N PRO A 67 6.12 15.02 -6.77
CA PRO A 67 5.82 14.87 -5.35
C PRO A 67 5.10 16.07 -4.72
N SER A 68 5.46 17.29 -5.11
CA SER A 68 4.84 18.51 -4.57
C SER A 68 3.34 18.64 -4.86
N PHE A 69 2.78 17.85 -5.77
CA PHE A 69 1.35 17.81 -6.02
C PHE A 69 0.53 17.35 -4.81
N MET A 70 1.06 16.46 -3.96
CA MET A 70 0.33 15.94 -2.80
C MET A 70 0.47 16.82 -1.54
N PHE A 71 1.45 17.72 -1.49
CA PHE A 71 1.73 18.55 -0.31
C PHE A 71 0.61 19.57 -0.07
N GLY A 72 0.03 19.55 1.13
CA GLY A 72 -1.15 20.36 1.47
C GLY A 72 -2.43 20.04 0.68
N ALA A 73 -2.41 19.05 -0.21
CA ALA A 73 -3.53 18.75 -1.08
C ALA A 73 -4.66 18.01 -0.35
N SER A 74 -5.90 18.32 -0.73
CA SER A 74 -7.09 17.63 -0.22
C SER A 74 -7.31 16.33 -1.00
N LEU A 75 -6.85 15.21 -0.44
CA LEU A 75 -6.93 13.87 -1.06
C LEU A 75 -8.30 13.23 -0.83
N ASN A 76 -9.38 13.85 -1.32
CA ASN A 76 -10.76 13.43 -1.01
C ASN A 76 -11.30 12.33 -1.93
N LYS A 77 -10.56 11.94 -2.96
CA LYS A 77 -10.98 10.94 -3.95
C LYS A 77 -10.05 9.73 -3.91
N PRO A 78 -10.56 8.49 -4.03
CA PRO A 78 -9.73 7.27 -4.08
C PRO A 78 -8.63 7.34 -5.13
N ALA A 79 -8.92 7.88 -6.32
CA ALA A 79 -7.92 8.04 -7.38
C ALA A 79 -6.75 8.97 -6.98
N LEU A 80 -7.02 10.07 -6.25
CA LEU A 80 -5.97 10.97 -5.74
C LEU A 80 -5.16 10.32 -4.62
N ARG A 81 -5.84 9.57 -3.73
CA ARG A 81 -5.20 8.79 -2.66
C ARG A 81 -4.30 7.69 -3.24
N SER A 82 -4.75 7.01 -4.29
CA SER A 82 -3.98 6.01 -5.02
C SER A 82 -2.73 6.62 -5.68
N ALA A 83 -2.86 7.77 -6.34
CA ALA A 83 -1.71 8.50 -6.87
C ALA A 83 -0.72 8.90 -5.76
N ALA A 84 -1.21 9.45 -4.64
CA ALA A 84 -0.36 9.80 -3.50
C ALA A 84 0.36 8.57 -2.91
N ALA A 85 -0.34 7.45 -2.73
CA ALA A 85 0.25 6.19 -2.26
C ALA A 85 1.33 5.66 -3.23
N GLY A 86 1.09 5.76 -4.54
CA GLY A 86 2.09 5.41 -5.55
C GLY A 86 3.34 6.29 -5.49
N ILE A 87 3.18 7.61 -5.35
CA ILE A 87 4.30 8.56 -5.15
C ILE A 87 5.06 8.22 -3.86
N ILE A 88 4.36 7.98 -2.76
CA ILE A 88 4.95 7.59 -1.47
C ILE A 88 5.79 6.31 -1.61
N ASN A 89 5.27 5.28 -2.29
CA ASN A 89 6.01 4.03 -2.48
C ASN A 89 7.31 4.23 -3.25
N VAL A 90 7.28 4.95 -4.37
CA VAL A 90 8.50 5.14 -5.16
C VAL A 90 9.52 6.03 -4.44
N LEU A 91 9.06 7.05 -3.71
CA LEU A 91 9.92 7.92 -2.90
C LEU A 91 10.55 7.18 -1.73
N THR A 92 9.79 6.36 -1.01
CA THR A 92 10.35 5.52 0.07
C THR A 92 11.37 4.51 -0.48
N GLY A 93 11.18 4.02 -1.70
CA GLY A 93 12.19 3.26 -2.44
C GLY A 93 13.44 4.06 -2.79
N PHE A 94 13.26 5.29 -3.29
CA PHE A 94 14.34 6.21 -3.64
C PHE A 94 15.19 6.60 -2.41
N LEU A 95 14.55 6.91 -1.28
CA LEU A 95 15.19 7.22 -0.01
C LEU A 95 15.71 5.98 0.74
N CYS A 96 15.62 4.80 0.13
CA CYS A 96 16.05 3.51 0.70
C CYS A 96 15.37 3.13 2.03
N THR A 97 14.19 3.67 2.33
CA THR A 97 13.43 3.37 3.56
C THR A 97 12.52 2.16 3.40
N SER A 98 12.05 1.87 2.18
CA SER A 98 11.33 0.65 1.85
C SER A 98 12.03 -0.12 0.72
N ARG A 99 12.04 -1.45 0.82
CA ARG A 99 12.61 -2.36 -0.17
C ARG A 99 11.58 -3.31 -0.79
N LYS A 100 10.31 -3.20 -0.40
CA LYS A 100 9.21 -4.10 -0.79
C LYS A 100 8.29 -3.40 -1.81
N LEU A 101 8.87 -2.97 -2.93
CA LEU A 101 8.25 -2.07 -3.90
C LEU A 101 7.45 -2.80 -4.99
N HIS A 102 7.74 -4.09 -5.21
CA HIS A 102 7.10 -4.91 -6.24
C HIS A 102 6.65 -6.26 -5.69
N ALA A 103 5.70 -6.86 -6.40
CA ALA A 103 5.20 -8.19 -6.08
C ALA A 103 6.33 -9.24 -6.15
N CYS A 104 6.21 -10.26 -5.31
CA CYS A 104 7.08 -11.43 -5.31
C CYS A 104 6.84 -12.31 -6.53
N ASN A 105 7.83 -13.13 -6.90
CA ASN A 105 7.69 -14.10 -7.98
C ASN A 105 6.59 -15.14 -7.65
N PRO A 106 5.94 -15.74 -8.66
CA PRO A 106 4.87 -16.71 -8.45
C PRO A 106 5.28 -17.90 -7.59
N GLU A 107 6.55 -18.33 -7.64
CA GLU A 107 7.06 -19.45 -6.83
C GLU A 107 6.90 -19.20 -5.32
N CYS A 108 6.94 -17.94 -4.87
CA CYS A 108 6.82 -17.58 -3.46
C CYS A 108 5.37 -17.49 -2.97
N HIS A 109 4.37 -17.50 -3.87
CA HIS A 109 2.98 -17.15 -3.51
C HIS A 109 2.35 -18.15 -2.53
N THR A 110 2.65 -19.45 -2.68
CA THR A 110 2.13 -20.48 -1.79
C THR A 110 2.68 -20.33 -0.37
N GLN A 111 3.98 -20.07 -0.23
CA GLN A 111 4.59 -19.83 1.07
C GLN A 111 4.07 -18.53 1.69
N CYS A 112 3.95 -17.46 0.90
CA CYS A 112 3.38 -16.16 1.32
C CYS A 112 1.96 -16.31 1.90
N ARG A 113 1.09 -17.08 1.23
CA ARG A 113 -0.26 -17.39 1.74
C ARG A 113 -0.23 -18.20 3.02
N THR A 114 0.68 -19.17 3.14
CA THR A 114 0.81 -20.04 4.32
C THR A 114 1.28 -19.24 5.54
N GLU A 115 2.23 -18.32 5.36
CA GLU A 115 2.69 -17.44 6.44
C GLU A 115 1.59 -16.47 6.89
N LEU A 116 0.84 -15.89 5.95
CA LEU A 116 -0.30 -15.03 6.29
C LEU A 116 -1.39 -15.81 7.03
N ALA A 117 -1.73 -17.01 6.55
CA ALA A 117 -2.68 -17.91 7.19
C ALA A 117 -2.28 -18.23 8.64
N SER A 118 -0.97 -18.44 8.88
CA SER A 118 -0.44 -18.71 10.21
C SER A 118 -0.53 -17.48 11.12
N LEU A 119 -0.30 -16.27 10.58
CA LEU A 119 -0.41 -15.01 11.32
C LEU A 119 -1.85 -14.75 11.81
N ILE A 120 -2.85 -15.12 11.01
CA ILE A 120 -4.27 -14.84 11.29
C ILE A 120 -5.00 -16.00 11.96
N ALA A 121 -4.38 -17.17 12.08
CA ALA A 121 -4.99 -18.35 12.66
C ALA A 121 -5.54 -18.08 14.08
N GLY A 122 -6.81 -18.42 14.29
CA GLY A 122 -7.49 -18.29 15.59
C GLY A 122 -7.84 -16.86 16.01
N LYS A 123 -7.69 -15.87 15.13
CA LYS A 123 -7.97 -14.45 15.40
C LYS A 123 -9.21 -13.99 14.64
N LYS A 124 -9.99 -13.08 15.22
CA LYS A 124 -11.04 -12.36 14.51
C LYS A 124 -10.42 -11.33 13.57
N ILE A 125 -10.77 -11.39 12.29
CA ILE A 125 -10.17 -10.55 11.26
C ILE A 125 -11.19 -9.61 10.65
N TRP A 126 -10.77 -8.37 10.40
CA TRP A 126 -11.50 -7.44 9.55
C TRP A 126 -10.61 -7.02 8.38
N CYS A 127 -11.14 -7.10 7.16
CA CYS A 127 -10.42 -6.75 5.95
C CYS A 127 -10.85 -5.35 5.50
N CYS A 128 -9.90 -4.41 5.47
CA CYS A 128 -9.98 -3.14 4.78
C CYS A 128 -9.55 -3.37 3.32
N GLY A 129 -10.52 -3.41 2.41
CA GLY A 129 -10.36 -3.86 1.02
C GLY A 129 -10.98 -5.24 0.74
N GLN A 130 -11.03 -5.62 -0.54
CA GLN A 130 -11.74 -6.82 -1.02
C GLN A 130 -11.07 -8.13 -0.55
N MET A 131 -9.77 -8.33 -0.80
CA MET A 131 -9.00 -9.50 -0.34
C MET A 131 -9.72 -10.88 -0.49
N ASP A 132 -10.40 -11.14 -1.61
CA ASP A 132 -11.24 -12.34 -1.79
C ASP A 132 -10.58 -13.66 -1.34
N PRO A 133 -9.31 -13.96 -1.68
CA PRO A 133 -8.69 -15.21 -1.24
C PRO A 133 -8.63 -15.38 0.29
N ILE A 134 -8.48 -14.28 1.03
CA ILE A 134 -8.48 -14.29 2.50
C ILE A 134 -9.91 -14.44 3.00
N ARG A 135 -10.86 -13.72 2.39
CA ARG A 135 -12.26 -13.77 2.81
C ARG A 135 -12.86 -15.16 2.64
N ASP A 136 -12.56 -15.82 1.54
CA ASP A 136 -13.04 -17.17 1.25
C ASP A 136 -12.44 -18.19 2.24
N GLN A 137 -11.12 -18.12 2.45
CA GLN A 137 -10.40 -19.08 3.30
C GLN A 137 -10.70 -18.91 4.80
N PHE A 138 -10.97 -17.68 5.26
CA PHE A 138 -11.12 -17.35 6.69
C PHE A 138 -12.52 -16.82 7.05
N SER A 139 -13.53 -17.18 6.26
CA SER A 139 -14.91 -16.72 6.40
C SER A 139 -15.49 -16.87 7.80
N ALA A 140 -15.16 -17.96 8.52
CA ALA A 140 -15.64 -18.21 9.88
C ALA A 140 -15.06 -17.26 10.96
N THR A 141 -13.96 -16.58 10.66
CA THR A 141 -13.28 -15.64 11.58
C THR A 141 -13.43 -14.17 11.17
N LEU A 142 -14.08 -13.90 10.04
CA LEU A 142 -14.36 -12.53 9.60
C LEU A 142 -15.39 -11.88 10.53
N VAL A 143 -15.11 -10.65 10.93
CA VAL A 143 -16.07 -9.79 11.63
C VAL A 143 -16.55 -8.67 10.71
N GLU A 144 -17.76 -8.17 10.96
CA GLU A 144 -18.35 -7.10 10.14
C GLU A 144 -17.77 -5.72 10.46
N LYS A 145 -17.30 -5.49 11.69
CA LYS A 145 -16.85 -4.18 12.16
C LYS A 145 -15.40 -4.24 12.62
N ALA A 146 -14.60 -3.26 12.20
CA ALA A 146 -13.20 -3.13 12.56
C ALA A 146 -12.94 -3.20 14.08
N LYS A 147 -13.83 -2.62 14.89
CA LYS A 147 -13.72 -2.61 16.36
C LYS A 147 -13.84 -3.99 17.02
N ASP A 148 -14.43 -4.97 16.33
CA ASP A 148 -14.66 -6.32 16.86
C ASP A 148 -13.53 -7.29 16.44
N ALA A 149 -12.52 -6.80 15.72
CA ALA A 149 -11.42 -7.57 15.18
C ALA A 149 -10.21 -7.58 16.12
N ASP A 150 -9.54 -8.73 16.19
CA ASP A 150 -8.22 -8.84 16.80
C ASP A 150 -7.13 -8.34 15.83
N LEU A 151 -7.35 -8.48 14.52
CA LEU A 151 -6.48 -8.00 13.45
C LEU A 151 -7.26 -7.28 12.35
N ILE A 152 -6.71 -6.17 11.88
CA ILE A 152 -7.14 -5.45 10.70
C ILE A 152 -6.12 -5.69 9.60
N LEU A 153 -6.57 -6.26 8.48
CA LEU A 153 -5.74 -6.43 7.28
C LEU A 153 -6.06 -5.28 6.33
N VAL A 154 -5.06 -4.65 5.74
CA VAL A 154 -5.22 -3.49 4.85
C VAL A 154 -4.54 -3.74 3.51
N THR A 155 -5.29 -3.77 2.41
CA THR A 155 -4.75 -3.75 1.04
C THR A 155 -4.87 -2.37 0.40
N SER A 156 -4.24 -2.18 -0.76
CA SER A 156 -4.22 -0.90 -1.48
C SER A 156 -5.61 -0.29 -1.67
N ASP A 157 -6.57 -1.10 -2.14
CA ASP A 157 -7.93 -0.68 -2.43
C ASP A 157 -8.68 -0.24 -1.15
N GLY A 158 -8.53 -0.98 -0.06
CA GLY A 158 -9.05 -0.57 1.25
C GLY A 158 -8.42 0.73 1.74
N MET A 159 -7.09 0.80 1.70
CA MET A 159 -6.29 1.93 2.16
C MET A 159 -6.65 3.24 1.46
N VAL A 160 -7.02 3.22 0.18
CA VAL A 160 -7.38 4.43 -0.59
C VAL A 160 -8.87 4.74 -0.55
N SER A 161 -9.72 3.82 -0.10
CA SER A 161 -11.17 3.98 -0.01
C SER A 161 -11.60 4.80 1.22
N SER A 162 -12.91 4.93 1.45
CA SER A 162 -13.45 5.46 2.72
C SER A 162 -13.20 4.52 3.91
N GLU A 163 -12.96 3.22 3.69
CA GLU A 163 -12.57 2.31 4.78
C GLU A 163 -11.21 2.68 5.37
N GLY A 164 -10.34 3.31 4.58
CA GLY A 164 -9.05 3.83 5.02
C GLY A 164 -9.15 4.90 6.11
N ASP A 165 -10.31 5.56 6.26
CA ASP A 165 -10.57 6.50 7.36
C ASP A 165 -10.68 5.82 8.73
N LEU A 166 -10.88 4.49 8.76
CA LEU A 166 -10.91 3.69 10.00
C LEU A 166 -9.50 3.33 10.49
N ILE A 167 -8.47 3.54 9.66
CA ILE A 167 -7.09 3.27 10.02
C ILE A 167 -6.58 4.46 10.86
N PRO A 168 -6.17 4.25 12.13
CA PRO A 168 -5.61 5.31 12.95
C PRO A 168 -4.31 5.82 12.36
N GLU A 169 -4.03 7.12 12.54
CA GLU A 169 -2.83 7.79 12.02
C GLU A 169 -1.51 7.20 12.56
N THR A 170 -1.58 6.46 13.66
CA THR A 170 -0.48 5.66 14.21
C THR A 170 -0.99 4.24 14.37
N PRO A 171 -0.86 3.40 13.33
CA PRO A 171 -1.30 2.02 13.36
C PRO A 171 -0.58 1.23 14.46
N GLY A 172 -1.34 0.57 15.32
CA GLY A 172 -0.77 -0.34 16.33
C GLY A 172 -0.48 -1.73 15.77
N GLU A 173 0.01 -2.63 16.64
CA GLU A 173 0.39 -4.00 16.27
C GLU A 173 -0.76 -4.87 15.72
N GLY A 174 -2.02 -4.43 15.89
CA GLY A 174 -3.20 -5.10 15.36
C GLY A 174 -3.52 -4.76 13.90
N ILE A 175 -2.75 -3.91 13.22
CA ILE A 175 -3.06 -3.45 11.85
C ILE A 175 -1.92 -3.82 10.90
N PHE A 176 -2.21 -4.69 9.94
CA PHE A 176 -1.26 -5.20 8.97
C PHE A 176 -1.55 -4.66 7.57
N PHE A 177 -0.63 -3.85 7.05
CA PHE A 177 -0.59 -3.45 5.66
C PHE A 177 -0.06 -4.61 4.80
N ILE A 178 -0.85 -5.04 3.83
CA ILE A 178 -0.57 -6.22 3.01
C ILE A 178 -0.15 -5.79 1.61
N GLY A 179 0.92 -6.41 1.12
CA GLY A 179 1.37 -6.26 -0.28
C GLY A 179 2.31 -5.07 -0.55
N PRO A 180 2.94 -5.04 -1.73
CA PRO A 180 3.89 -3.98 -2.10
C PRO A 180 3.24 -2.60 -2.20
N SER A 181 1.97 -2.51 -2.59
CA SER A 181 1.25 -1.25 -2.81
C SER A 181 1.05 -0.43 -1.52
N THR A 182 1.14 -1.07 -0.36
CA THR A 182 0.97 -0.42 0.96
C THR A 182 2.29 -0.15 1.68
N ALA A 183 3.42 -0.61 1.13
CA ALA A 183 4.71 -0.66 1.82
C ALA A 183 5.23 0.70 2.27
N GLY A 184 5.13 1.73 1.43
CA GLY A 184 5.62 3.07 1.74
C GLY A 184 4.79 3.73 2.85
N VAL A 185 3.46 3.62 2.79
CA VAL A 185 2.56 4.13 3.83
C VAL A 185 2.83 3.42 5.16
N ALA A 186 2.93 2.09 5.16
CA ALA A 186 3.23 1.30 6.35
C ALA A 186 4.58 1.71 6.97
N THR A 187 5.61 1.86 6.14
CA THR A 187 6.97 2.25 6.58
C THR A 187 6.95 3.62 7.25
N LEU A 188 6.35 4.63 6.61
CA LEU A 188 6.33 6.00 7.15
C LEU A 188 5.51 6.09 8.44
N THR A 189 4.39 5.39 8.51
CA THR A 189 3.47 5.45 9.65
C THR A 189 3.84 4.48 10.77
N HIS A 190 4.96 3.77 10.65
CA HIS A 190 5.41 2.71 11.55
C HIS A 190 4.37 1.59 11.76
N GLY A 191 3.52 1.35 10.76
CA GLY A 191 2.55 0.27 10.77
C GLY A 191 3.18 -1.09 10.47
N CYS A 192 2.57 -2.16 10.96
CA CYS A 192 3.02 -3.52 10.64
C CYS A 192 2.82 -3.80 9.15
N HIS A 193 3.85 -4.27 8.46
CA HIS A 193 3.81 -4.58 7.03
C HIS A 193 4.02 -6.07 6.79
N PHE A 194 3.15 -6.67 5.99
CA PHE A 194 3.26 -8.04 5.53
C PHE A 194 3.52 -8.09 4.02
N CYS A 195 4.79 -8.22 3.66
CA CYS A 195 5.24 -8.54 2.30
C CYS A 195 6.61 -9.24 2.36
N PRO A 196 6.70 -10.45 2.95
CA PRO A 196 7.98 -11.09 3.23
C PRO A 196 8.85 -11.28 1.97
N TYR A 197 8.22 -11.57 0.83
CA TYR A 197 8.91 -11.83 -0.44
C TYR A 197 8.87 -10.67 -1.45
N GLY A 198 8.36 -9.49 -1.05
CA GLY A 198 8.34 -8.33 -1.96
C GLY A 198 9.74 -7.97 -2.45
N ARG A 199 9.81 -7.51 -3.70
CA ARG A 199 11.07 -7.22 -4.41
C ARG A 199 11.35 -5.71 -4.43
N THR A 200 12.63 -5.35 -4.50
CA THR A 200 13.06 -3.94 -4.60
C THR A 200 13.07 -3.43 -6.03
N ASN A 201 13.37 -4.28 -7.00
CA ASN A 201 13.36 -3.96 -8.42
C ASN A 201 12.55 -5.02 -9.17
N LEU A 202 12.08 -4.68 -10.37
CA LEU A 202 11.46 -5.63 -11.30
C LEU A 202 12.47 -6.57 -11.93
#